data_AF-A0A7S0IXU7-F1
#
_entry.id   AF-A0A7S0IXU7-F1
#
_cell.length_a   1.000
_cell.length_b   1.000
_cell.length_c   1.000
_cell.angle_alpha   90.00
_cell.angle_beta   90.00
_cell.angle_gamma   90.00
#
_symmetry.space_group_name_H-M   'P 1'
#
loop_
_entity.id
_entity.type
_entity.pdbx_description
1 polymer ?
#
loop_
_entity_poly.entity_id
_entity_poly.type
_entity_poly.pdbx_seq_one_letter_code
_entity_poly.pdbx_strand_id
1 'polypeptide(L)'
;CCASKQPAAETVAATAVRGDCRRRAKADGSASNSNGDCIAGFHQGSTDTFVAKTYGETVAACAALGLVLCGQSCWNQGCQYNYHPVYSGKPCPFALPPPLQASSPPPPPSSPSPPPPPPPSLPPPPTPPPPPPPPPS
;
A
#
# COMPACT_ATOMS: atom_id res chain seq x y z
N CYS A 1 -13.80 12.06 2.55
CA CYS A 1 -12.35 12.29 2.36
C CYS A 1 -12.11 13.60 1.62
N CYS A 2 -11.03 14.32 1.95
CA CYS A 2 -10.47 15.41 1.16
C CYS A 2 -9.05 15.01 0.76
N ALA A 3 -8.82 14.74 -0.53
CA ALA A 3 -7.57 14.12 -0.97
C ALA A 3 -7.07 14.66 -2.31
N SER A 4 -5.77 14.49 -2.55
CA SER A 4 -5.07 14.81 -3.80
C SER A 4 -4.31 13.58 -4.28
N LYS A 5 -3.90 13.56 -5.56
CA LYS A 5 -3.02 12.50 -6.05
C LYS A 5 -1.76 12.42 -5.19
N GLN A 6 -1.36 11.19 -4.87
CA GLN A 6 -0.07 10.96 -4.21
C GLN A 6 1.05 11.40 -5.18
N PRO A 7 1.99 12.26 -4.77
CA PRO A 7 3.15 12.55 -5.60
C PRO A 7 3.94 11.26 -5.82
N ALA A 8 4.40 11.03 -7.05
CA ALA A 8 5.21 9.87 -7.37
C ALA A 8 6.58 10.00 -6.71
N ALA A 9 6.75 9.40 -5.52
CA ALA A 9 7.98 9.04 -4.78
C ALA A 9 9.15 10.05 -4.65
N GLU A 10 9.15 11.20 -5.32
CA GLU A 10 10.30 12.10 -5.39
C GLU A 10 9.87 13.50 -4.97
N THR A 11 9.60 13.64 -3.67
CA THR A 11 9.76 14.83 -2.82
C THR A 11 8.89 14.58 -1.60
N VAL A 12 9.51 14.02 -0.55
CA VAL A 12 8.97 14.03 0.81
C VAL A 12 8.99 15.48 1.29
N ALA A 13 8.02 16.26 0.84
CA ALA A 13 7.68 17.54 1.44
C ALA A 13 6.17 17.59 1.54
N ALA A 14 5.70 17.84 2.75
CA ALA A 14 4.30 17.99 3.16
C ALA A 14 3.63 19.22 2.54
N THR A 15 3.74 19.36 1.21
CA THR A 15 3.00 20.32 0.41
C THR A 15 2.13 19.50 -0.53
N ALA A 16 1.05 18.91 0.02
CA ALA A 16 -0.08 18.54 -0.82
C ALA A 16 -0.41 19.77 -1.65
N VAL A 17 -0.08 19.73 -2.95
CA VAL A 17 -0.19 20.84 -3.88
C VAL A 17 -1.58 21.45 -3.66
N ARG A 18 -1.63 22.70 -3.21
CA ARG A 18 -2.87 23.39 -2.79
C ARG A 18 -3.95 23.45 -3.89
N GLY A 19 -3.66 22.98 -5.10
CA GLY A 19 -4.53 23.03 -6.26
C GLY A 19 -5.34 21.76 -6.59
N ASP A 20 -5.04 20.59 -6.03
CA ASP A 20 -5.64 19.31 -6.51
C ASP A 20 -6.55 18.60 -5.49
N CYS A 21 -6.89 19.28 -4.39
CA CYS A 21 -7.68 18.68 -3.32
C CYS A 21 -9.15 18.56 -3.70
N ARG A 22 -9.63 17.32 -3.68
CA ARG A 22 -10.97 16.95 -4.13
C ARG A 22 -11.65 15.96 -3.21
N ARG A 23 -12.98 15.97 -3.30
CA ARG A 23 -13.88 14.99 -2.65
C ARG A 23 -14.28 13.85 -3.58
N ARG A 24 -14.04 14.03 -4.88
CA ARG A 24 -14.45 13.15 -5.96
C ARG A 24 -13.23 12.55 -6.63
N ALA A 25 -13.24 11.24 -6.83
CA ALA A 25 -12.21 10.54 -7.58
C ALA A 25 -12.80 9.29 -8.22
N LYS A 26 -12.41 9.02 -9.46
CA LYS A 26 -12.74 7.74 -10.11
C LYS A 26 -11.96 6.60 -9.46
N ALA A 27 -12.27 5.37 -9.84
CA ALA A 27 -11.62 4.16 -9.32
C ALA A 27 -10.09 4.14 -9.52
N ASP A 28 -9.57 4.83 -10.56
CA ASP A 28 -8.13 4.98 -10.84
C ASP A 28 -7.47 6.16 -10.09
N GLY A 29 -8.21 6.82 -9.21
CA GLY A 29 -7.75 8.01 -8.49
C GLY A 29 -7.72 9.28 -9.32
N SER A 30 -8.16 9.26 -10.58
CA SER A 30 -8.24 10.48 -11.40
C SER A 30 -9.34 11.43 -10.92
N ALA A 31 -9.22 12.70 -11.29
CA ALA A 31 -10.21 13.72 -10.94
C ALA A 31 -11.59 13.36 -11.48
N SER A 32 -12.63 13.67 -10.70
CA SER A 32 -14.00 13.61 -11.18
C SER A 32 -14.81 14.83 -10.78
N ASN A 33 -15.79 15.15 -11.62
CA ASN A 33 -16.81 16.17 -11.40
C ASN A 33 -18.18 15.56 -11.06
N SER A 34 -18.32 14.23 -11.10
CA SER A 34 -19.57 13.54 -10.82
C SER A 34 -19.75 13.27 -9.33
N ASN A 35 -20.95 13.49 -8.80
CA ASN A 35 -21.28 13.13 -7.42
C ASN A 35 -21.36 11.60 -7.21
N GLY A 36 -21.40 10.79 -8.27
CA GLY A 36 -21.26 9.34 -8.16
C GLY A 36 -19.85 8.89 -7.73
N ASP A 37 -18.85 9.75 -7.95
CA ASP A 37 -17.44 9.45 -7.64
C ASP A 37 -17.01 10.02 -6.27
N CYS A 38 -17.96 10.33 -5.40
CA CYS A 38 -17.67 10.82 -4.06
C CYS A 38 -17.04 9.73 -3.20
N ILE A 39 -15.83 9.97 -2.69
CA ILE A 39 -15.02 8.96 -2.00
C ILE A 39 -15.70 8.43 -0.72
N ALA A 40 -16.55 9.24 -0.08
CA ALA A 40 -17.30 8.88 1.11
C ALA A 40 -18.81 8.76 0.85
N GLY A 41 -19.24 8.70 -0.42
CA GLY A 41 -20.64 8.76 -0.81
C GLY A 41 -21.18 10.19 -0.97
N PHE A 42 -22.43 10.31 -1.38
CA PHE A 42 -23.10 11.58 -1.68
C PHE A 42 -24.24 11.81 -0.69
N HIS A 43 -24.38 13.05 -0.20
CA HIS A 43 -25.46 13.41 0.71
C HIS A 43 -26.28 14.58 0.15
N GLN A 44 -27.47 14.33 -0.38
CA GLN A 44 -28.40 15.41 -0.75
C GLN A 44 -29.86 14.96 -0.58
N GLY A 45 -30.53 15.52 0.43
CA GLY A 45 -31.94 15.26 0.69
C GLY A 45 -32.21 13.77 0.88
N SER A 46 -33.04 13.18 0.01
CA SER A 46 -33.41 11.76 0.06
C SER A 46 -32.38 10.82 -0.61
N THR A 47 -31.37 11.36 -1.31
CA THR A 47 -30.28 10.56 -1.89
C THR A 47 -29.09 10.62 -0.95
N ASP A 48 -29.06 9.68 -0.01
CA ASP A 48 -27.98 9.57 0.98
C ASP A 48 -27.24 8.24 0.81
N THR A 49 -26.06 8.32 0.21
CA THR A 49 -25.10 7.21 0.13
C THR A 49 -23.88 7.48 1.02
N PHE A 50 -23.95 8.50 1.88
CA PHE A 50 -22.83 8.88 2.73
C PHE A 50 -22.51 7.77 3.73
N VAL A 51 -21.24 7.37 3.77
CA VAL A 51 -20.72 6.41 4.73
C VAL A 51 -19.78 7.13 5.67
N ALA A 52 -20.19 7.24 6.94
CA ALA A 52 -19.31 7.71 7.99
C ALA A 52 -18.13 6.74 8.12
N LYS A 53 -16.91 7.29 8.14
CA LYS A 53 -15.66 6.54 8.27
C LYS A 53 -14.90 7.12 9.44
N THR A 54 -14.09 6.32 10.11
CA THR A 54 -13.05 6.80 11.01
C THR A 54 -11.91 7.47 10.22
N TYR A 55 -10.99 8.13 10.92
CA TYR A 55 -9.79 8.70 10.28
C TYR A 55 -8.97 7.61 9.57
N GLY A 56 -8.71 6.48 10.24
CA GLY A 56 -7.94 5.37 9.67
C GLY A 56 -8.60 4.76 8.43
N GLU A 57 -9.91 4.54 8.45
CA GLU A 57 -10.65 4.06 7.27
C GLU A 57 -10.65 5.09 6.13
N THR A 58 -10.65 6.38 6.46
CA THR A 58 -10.57 7.44 5.45
C THR A 58 -9.18 7.49 4.80
N VAL A 59 -8.11 7.33 5.59
CA VAL A 59 -6.74 7.20 5.06
C VAL A 59 -6.65 6.00 4.14
N ALA A 60 -7.13 4.83 4.57
CA ALA A 60 -7.09 3.60 3.79
C ALA A 60 -7.90 3.71 2.49
N ALA A 61 -9.11 4.28 2.53
CA ALA A 61 -9.94 4.48 1.35
C ALA A 61 -9.28 5.40 0.32
N CYS A 62 -8.58 6.44 0.76
CA CYS A 62 -7.91 7.36 -0.15
C CYS A 62 -6.60 6.76 -0.69
N ALA A 63 -5.86 6.01 0.13
CA ALA A 63 -4.68 5.25 -0.31
C ALA A 63 -5.03 4.16 -1.34
N ALA A 64 -6.17 3.47 -1.19
CA ALA A 64 -6.66 2.48 -2.16
C ALA A 64 -6.92 3.07 -3.55
N LEU A 65 -7.15 4.39 -3.63
CA LEU A 65 -7.33 5.15 -4.86
C LEU A 65 -6.02 5.84 -5.33
N GLY A 66 -4.88 5.56 -4.69
CA GLY A 66 -3.61 6.24 -5.00
C GLY A 66 -3.60 7.73 -4.60
N LEU A 67 -4.42 8.10 -3.61
CA LEU A 67 -4.57 9.46 -3.10
C LEU A 67 -4.04 9.58 -1.68
N VAL A 68 -3.70 10.80 -1.29
CA VAL A 68 -3.30 11.16 0.08
C VAL A 68 -4.24 12.23 0.64
N LEU A 69 -4.44 12.24 1.97
CA LEU A 69 -5.23 13.27 2.61
C LEU A 69 -4.58 14.65 2.46
N CYS A 70 -5.38 15.64 2.08
CA CYS A 70 -4.95 17.00 1.86
C CYS A 70 -4.75 17.77 3.18
N GLY A 71 -3.74 18.63 3.25
CA GLY A 71 -3.51 19.57 4.37
C GLY A 71 -4.49 20.76 4.43
N GLN A 72 -5.61 20.69 3.70
CA GLN A 72 -6.68 21.69 3.67
C GLN A 72 -8.05 21.03 3.84
N SER A 73 -9.05 21.81 4.26
CA SER A 73 -10.43 21.36 4.18
C SER A 73 -10.90 21.48 2.72
N CYS A 74 -11.61 20.46 2.23
CA CYS A 74 -12.26 20.53 0.92
C CYS A 74 -13.65 21.17 1.03
N TRP A 75 -13.82 22.17 1.90
CA TRP A 75 -15.13 22.82 2.08
C TRP A 75 -15.67 23.33 0.74
N ASN A 76 -16.96 23.09 0.49
CA ASN A 76 -17.64 23.45 -0.76
C ASN A 76 -17.08 22.81 -2.05
N GLN A 77 -16.26 21.76 -1.97
CA GLN A 77 -15.73 21.05 -3.15
C GLN A 77 -16.65 19.92 -3.66
N GLY A 78 -17.97 20.09 -3.51
CA GLY A 78 -18.98 19.12 -3.95
C GLY A 78 -19.29 18.00 -2.96
N CYS A 79 -20.03 16.99 -3.43
CA CYS A 79 -20.57 15.87 -2.65
C CYS A 79 -21.55 16.18 -1.51
N GLN A 80 -21.84 17.46 -1.27
CA GLN A 80 -22.89 18.00 -0.39
C GLN A 80 -22.84 17.57 1.10
N TYR A 81 -21.90 16.72 1.51
CA TYR A 81 -21.67 16.36 2.90
C TYR A 81 -20.85 17.41 3.70
N ASN A 82 -21.00 18.71 3.40
CA ASN A 82 -20.33 19.79 4.18
C ASN A 82 -20.72 19.78 5.66
N TYR A 83 -21.90 19.26 5.99
CA TYR A 83 -22.40 19.12 7.34
C TYR A 83 -21.93 17.83 8.04
N HIS A 84 -21.17 16.98 7.34
CA HIS A 84 -20.53 15.79 7.92
C HIS A 84 -19.03 16.04 8.15
N PRO A 85 -18.40 15.31 9.09
CA PRO A 85 -16.97 15.41 9.33
C PRO A 85 -16.17 15.08 8.06
N VAL A 86 -15.38 16.05 7.59
CA VAL A 86 -14.47 15.89 6.46
C VAL A 86 -13.06 15.67 6.99
N TYR A 87 -12.58 14.43 6.92
CA TYR A 87 -11.20 14.13 7.27
C TYR A 87 -10.23 14.72 6.23
N SER A 88 -9.21 15.39 6.76
CA SER A 88 -8.10 16.03 6.05
C SER A 88 -6.80 15.65 6.76
N GLY A 89 -5.67 15.83 6.07
CA GLY A 89 -4.32 15.63 6.63
C GLY A 89 -3.83 16.83 7.45
N LYS A 90 -4.73 17.75 7.85
CA LYS A 90 -4.35 18.81 8.79
C LYS A 90 -4.00 18.19 10.14
N PRO A 91 -2.88 18.59 10.78
CA PRO A 91 -2.58 18.15 12.13
C PRO A 91 -3.71 18.59 13.06
N CYS A 92 -4.20 17.66 13.87
CA CYS A 92 -5.19 17.96 14.89
C CYS A 92 -4.45 18.48 16.14
N PRO A 93 -4.63 19.76 16.55
CA PRO A 93 -3.89 20.34 17.67
C PRO A 93 -4.21 19.70 19.02
N PHE A 94 -5.35 19.02 19.12
CA PHE A 94 -5.82 18.32 20.32
C PHE A 94 -5.80 16.80 20.15
N ALA A 95 -5.18 16.27 19.10
CA ALA A 95 -4.96 14.84 19.04
C ALA A 95 -4.08 14.45 20.22
N LEU A 96 -4.64 13.62 21.11
CA LEU A 96 -3.82 12.85 22.02
C LEU A 96 -2.75 12.15 21.18
N PRO A 97 -1.48 12.10 21.65
CA PRO A 97 -0.49 11.28 20.99
C PRO A 97 -1.10 9.89 20.81
N PRO A 98 -0.86 9.21 19.67
CA PRO A 98 -1.35 7.86 19.50
C PRO A 98 -0.96 7.08 20.76
N PRO A 99 -1.87 6.29 21.38
CA PRO A 99 -1.45 5.38 22.43
C PRO A 99 -0.23 4.66 21.86
N LEU A 100 0.89 4.62 22.59
CA LEU A 100 2.13 3.99 22.15
C LEU A 100 1.73 2.65 21.55
N GLN A 101 1.65 2.58 20.22
CA GLN A 101 1.23 1.36 19.56
C GLN A 101 2.30 0.38 19.99
N ALA A 102 1.90 -0.66 20.73
CA ALA A 102 2.77 -1.77 21.03
C ALA A 102 3.41 -2.14 19.70
N SER A 103 4.70 -1.85 19.56
CA SER A 103 5.44 -1.99 18.32
C SER A 103 5.10 -3.36 17.77
N SER A 104 4.58 -3.42 16.54
CA SER A 104 4.37 -4.71 15.87
C SER A 104 5.62 -5.55 16.10
N PRO A 105 5.51 -6.78 16.63
CA PRO A 105 6.67 -7.60 16.91
C PRO A 105 7.51 -7.69 15.63
N PRO A 106 8.85 -7.68 15.73
CA PRO A 106 9.71 -7.78 14.57
C PRO A 106 9.29 -9.00 13.73
N PRO A 107 9.39 -8.91 12.38
CA PRO A 107 9.12 -10.06 11.54
C PRO A 107 9.97 -11.25 12.02
N PRO A 108 9.44 -12.48 11.99
CA PRO A 108 10.23 -13.64 12.34
C PRO A 108 11.49 -13.70 11.46
N PRO A 109 12.63 -14.17 12.00
CA PRO A 109 13.85 -14.31 11.21
C PRO A 109 13.57 -15.17 9.98
N SER A 110 14.10 -14.75 8.83
CA SER A 110 13.98 -15.52 7.59
C SER A 110 14.57 -16.91 7.82
N SER A 111 13.79 -17.95 7.48
CA SER A 111 14.24 -19.34 7.54
C SER A 111 15.52 -19.49 6.72
N PRO A 112 16.56 -20.20 7.21
CA PRO A 112 17.76 -20.47 6.42
C PRO A 112 17.37 -21.24 5.16
N SER A 113 17.99 -20.87 4.03
CA SER A 113 17.83 -21.63 2.79
C SER A 113 18.31 -23.07 3.00
N PRO A 114 17.63 -24.07 2.41
CA PRO A 114 18.08 -25.45 2.48
C PRO A 114 19.48 -25.59 1.88
N PRO A 115 20.31 -26.53 2.38
CA PRO A 115 21.63 -26.77 1.81
C PRO A 115 21.50 -27.22 0.34
N PRO A 116 22.51 -26.90 -0.50
CA PRO A 116 22.54 -27.38 -1.87
C PRO A 116 22.55 -28.92 -1.90
N PRO A 117 21.98 -29.54 -2.94
CA PRO A 117 22.01 -30.99 -3.10
C PRO A 117 23.46 -31.51 -3.21
N PRO A 118 23.72 -32.75 -2.77
CA PRO A 118 25.05 -33.35 -2.89
C PRO A 118 25.44 -33.49 -4.37
N PRO A 119 26.74 -33.40 -4.69
CA PRO A 119 27.23 -33.62 -6.05
C PRO A 119 26.94 -35.07 -6.50
N PRO A 120 26.74 -35.30 -7.80
CA PRO A 120 26.60 -36.65 -8.34
C PRO A 120 27.85 -37.48 -8.05
N SER A 121 27.65 -38.75 -7.68
CA SER A 121 28.75 -39.68 -7.43
C SER A 121 29.61 -39.85 -8.68
N LEU A 122 30.94 -39.76 -8.49
CA LEU A 122 31.89 -40.02 -9.57
C LEU A 122 31.77 -41.49 -10.04
N PRO A 123 31.90 -41.75 -11.34
CA PRO A 123 31.96 -43.11 -11.86
C PRO A 123 33.20 -43.85 -11.30
N PRO A 124 33.11 -45.19 -11.14
CA PRO A 124 34.24 -45.99 -10.68
C PRO A 124 35.43 -45.90 -11.64
N PRO A 125 36.67 -46.00 -11.15
CA PRO A 125 37.86 -46.00 -12.00
C PRO A 125 37.84 -47.20 -12.96
N PRO A 126 38.47 -47.07 -14.15
CA PRO A 126 38.59 -48.18 -15.08
C PRO A 126 39.38 -49.34 -14.45
N THR A 127 38.95 -50.56 -14.71
CA THR A 127 39.62 -51.78 -14.24
C THR A 127 41.02 -51.91 -14.88
N PRO A 128 42.02 -52.40 -14.12
CA PRO A 128 43.35 -52.65 -14.67
C PRO A 128 43.31 -53.75 -15.75
N PRO A 129 44.20 -53.70 -16.75
CA PRO A 129 44.28 -54.73 -17.79
C PRO A 129 44.68 -56.09 -17.20
N PRO A 130 44.25 -57.21 -17.82
CA PRO A 130 44.63 -58.54 -17.39
C PRO A 130 46.16 -58.77 -17.54
N PRO A 131 46.75 -59.61 -16.67
CA PRO A 131 48.17 -59.95 -16.77
C PRO A 131 48.47 -60.70 -18.08
N PRO A 132 49.70 -60.56 -18.62
CA PRO A 132 50.10 -61.25 -19.83
C PRO A 132 50.10 -62.78 -19.64
N PRO A 133 49.82 -63.55 -20.70
CA PRO A 133 49.85 -65.01 -20.63
C PRO A 133 51.27 -65.54 -20.33
N PRO A 134 51.38 -66.69 -19.63
CA PRO A 134 52.67 -67.30 -19.37
C PRO A 134 53.35 -67.77 -20.68
N PRO A 135 54.68 -67.79 -20.74
CA PRO A 135 55.42 -68.22 -21.92
C PRO A 135 55.25 -69.73 -22.19
N PRO A 136 55.22 -70.16 -23.46
CA PRO A 136 55.12 -71.56 -23.83
C PRO A 136 56.40 -72.34 -23.49
N SER A 137 56.24 -73.61 -23.07
CA SER A 137 57.34 -74.58 -22.84
C SER A 137 57.72 -75.33 -24.12
#